data_AF-A0A1J4K725-F1
#
_entry.id   AF-A0A1J4K725-F1
#
_cell.length_a   1.000
_cell.length_b   1.000
_cell.length_c   1.000
_cell.angle_alpha   90.00
_cell.angle_beta   90.00
_cell.angle_gamma   90.00
#
_symmetry.space_group_name_H-M   'P 1'
#
loop_
_entity.id
_entity.type
_entity.pdbx_description
1 polymer ?
#
loop_
_entity_poly.entity_id
_entity_poly.type
_entity_poly.pdbx_seq_one_letter_code
_entity_poly.pdbx_strand_id
1 'polypeptide(L)'
;MGITKYQRSQCKSIVEKLTKLAISLPFQQKLTEKDGLPCQIHDIIERPMDLSIIKRNLDDGRYKSIQQWEQDMRLIWDNATLLYRPGTPIYAMAKDCIDWFDKQMESFSRSKSERWLVRFNKTHQKLQKLVDSYPGEKRSRSTEREIEESNAHIIKEENTISHSQERKVEVKNHEKSFNDVNLFDNIDDTPTTHNPSHYKAIIAEDPRGKEKKEELIELFPGL
;
A
#
# COMPACT_ATOMS: atom_id res chain seq x y z
N MET A 1 -13.30 9.00 -15.44
CA MET A 1 -12.71 9.69 -14.28
C MET A 1 -11.24 9.29 -14.17
N GLY A 2 -10.34 10.24 -13.90
CA GLY A 2 -8.91 9.98 -13.68
C GLY A 2 -8.55 10.04 -12.20
N ILE A 3 -7.26 9.92 -11.87
CA ILE A 3 -6.81 10.05 -10.47
C ILE A 3 -7.19 11.43 -9.87
N THR A 4 -7.57 11.45 -8.60
CA THR A 4 -7.98 12.68 -7.91
C THR A 4 -6.80 13.64 -7.72
N LYS A 5 -7.08 14.93 -7.46
CA LYS A 5 -6.03 15.93 -7.15
C LYS A 5 -5.18 15.52 -5.93
N TYR A 6 -5.83 14.93 -4.93
CA TYR A 6 -5.18 14.43 -3.72
C TYR A 6 -4.21 13.30 -4.04
N GLN A 7 -4.69 12.26 -4.74
CA GLN A 7 -3.88 11.12 -5.17
C GLN A 7 -2.71 11.57 -6.05
N ARG A 8 -2.95 12.47 -7.01
CA ARG A 8 -1.90 13.04 -7.85
C ARG A 8 -0.81 13.74 -7.02
N SER A 9 -1.20 14.51 -6.01
CA SER A 9 -0.24 15.14 -5.09
C SER A 9 0.58 14.12 -4.31
N GLN A 10 0.00 12.99 -3.91
CA GLN A 10 0.73 11.90 -3.27
C GLN A 10 1.72 11.23 -4.22
N CYS A 11 1.30 10.88 -5.43
CA CYS A 11 2.17 10.31 -6.45
C CYS A 11 3.36 11.23 -6.75
N LYS A 12 3.11 12.54 -6.94
CA LYS A 12 4.17 13.53 -7.13
C LYS A 12 5.15 13.58 -5.96
N SER A 13 4.64 13.56 -4.73
CA SER A 13 5.50 13.56 -3.54
C SER A 13 6.40 12.32 -3.47
N ILE A 14 5.92 11.15 -3.87
CA ILE A 14 6.72 9.92 -3.93
C ILE A 14 7.80 10.05 -5.01
N VAL A 15 7.44 10.48 -6.22
CA VAL A 15 8.39 10.68 -7.32
C VAL A 15 9.48 11.69 -6.92
N GLU A 16 9.11 12.83 -6.31
CA GLU A 16 10.06 13.85 -5.85
C GLU A 16 11.02 13.34 -4.77
N LYS A 17 10.54 12.50 -3.84
CA LYS A 17 11.40 11.88 -2.83
C LYS A 17 12.37 10.91 -3.48
N LEU A 18 11.88 10.08 -4.41
CA LEU A 18 12.71 9.12 -5.12
C LEU A 18 13.82 9.81 -5.93
N THR A 19 13.49 10.86 -6.69
CA THR A 19 14.47 11.62 -7.50
C THR A 19 15.62 12.20 -6.68
N LYS A 20 15.43 12.41 -5.37
CA LYS A 20 16.49 12.90 -4.46
C LYS A 20 17.44 11.81 -3.98
N LEU A 21 17.10 10.54 -4.17
CA LEU A 21 17.94 9.42 -3.75
C LEU A 21 18.97 9.10 -4.83
N ALA A 22 20.22 8.87 -4.43
CA ALA A 22 21.29 8.51 -5.37
C ALA A 22 20.98 7.21 -6.14
N ILE A 23 20.27 6.26 -5.51
CA ILE A 23 19.82 5.01 -6.15
C ILE A 23 18.93 5.25 -7.37
N SER A 24 18.31 6.42 -7.50
CA SER A 24 17.40 6.72 -8.60
C SER A 24 18.10 7.33 -9.82
N LEU A 25 19.39 7.71 -9.73
CA LEU A 25 20.08 8.49 -10.77
C LEU A 25 20.02 7.85 -12.16
N PRO A 26 20.27 6.54 -12.34
CA PRO A 26 20.22 5.90 -13.66
C PRO A 26 18.82 5.88 -14.29
N PHE A 27 17.78 6.06 -13.47
CA PHE A 27 16.38 5.91 -13.85
C PHE A 27 15.68 7.25 -14.10
N GLN A 28 16.41 8.37 -13.99
CA GLN A 28 15.86 9.71 -14.22
C GLN A 28 15.59 9.99 -15.70
N GLN A 29 16.30 9.30 -16.59
CA GLN A 29 16.12 9.34 -18.04
C GLN A 29 16.04 7.91 -18.57
N LYS A 30 15.59 7.74 -19.81
CA LYS A 30 15.56 6.42 -20.44
C LYS A 30 16.96 5.86 -20.55
N LEU A 31 17.08 4.57 -20.29
CA LEU A 31 18.26 3.80 -20.66
C LEU A 31 18.37 3.72 -22.18
N THR A 32 19.57 4.00 -22.69
CA THR A 32 19.88 4.03 -24.12
C THR A 32 21.21 3.32 -24.38
N GLU A 33 21.59 3.20 -25.64
CA GLU A 33 22.89 2.66 -26.06
C GLU A 33 24.08 3.39 -25.41
N LYS A 34 23.91 4.67 -25.08
CA LYS A 34 24.94 5.49 -24.42
C LYS A 34 25.30 5.01 -23.01
N ASP A 35 24.43 4.20 -22.41
CA ASP A 35 24.61 3.64 -21.07
C ASP A 35 25.36 2.29 -21.12
N GLY A 36 26.00 1.96 -22.26
CA GLY A 36 26.75 0.72 -22.45
C GLY A 36 25.87 -0.47 -22.85
N LEU A 37 24.65 -0.20 -23.30
CA LEU A 37 23.70 -1.23 -23.72
C LEU A 37 23.78 -1.48 -25.24
N PRO A 38 23.45 -2.70 -25.72
CA PRO A 38 23.45 -3.02 -27.15
C PRO A 38 22.46 -2.16 -27.96
N CYS A 39 22.71 -1.95 -29.25
CA CYS A 39 21.78 -1.20 -30.12
C CYS A 39 20.39 -1.85 -30.27
N GLN A 40 20.31 -3.16 -30.05
CA GLN A 40 19.07 -3.95 -30.14
C GLN A 40 18.19 -3.83 -28.89
N ILE A 41 18.52 -2.94 -27.92
CA ILE A 41 17.70 -2.76 -26.71
C ILE A 41 16.24 -2.43 -27.00
N HIS A 42 15.97 -1.80 -28.14
CA HIS A 42 14.62 -1.44 -28.58
C HIS A 42 13.79 -2.65 -28.96
N ASP A 43 14.43 -3.78 -29.30
CA ASP A 43 13.77 -5.05 -29.58
C ASP A 43 13.47 -5.82 -28.29
N ILE A 44 14.22 -5.54 -27.21
CA ILE A 44 14.06 -6.17 -25.89
C ILE A 44 13.04 -5.44 -25.04
N ILE A 45 13.08 -4.10 -25.01
CA ILE A 45 12.14 -3.28 -24.22
C ILE A 45 10.93 -2.91 -25.08
N GLU A 46 9.79 -3.53 -24.79
CA GLU A 46 8.52 -3.21 -25.44
C GLU A 46 8.03 -1.79 -25.14
N ARG A 47 8.19 -1.33 -23.90
CA ARG A 47 7.71 -0.02 -23.45
C ARG A 47 8.75 0.72 -22.61
N PRO A 48 9.56 1.60 -23.22
CA PRO A 48 10.52 2.42 -22.49
C PRO A 48 9.82 3.37 -21.51
N MET A 49 10.31 3.40 -20.26
CA MET A 49 9.77 4.24 -19.18
C MET A 49 10.92 4.83 -18.35
N ASP A 50 10.71 6.02 -17.78
CA ASP A 50 11.65 6.72 -16.91
C ASP A 50 10.93 7.73 -16.00
N LEU A 51 11.61 8.22 -14.96
CA LEU A 51 10.99 9.14 -13.98
C LEU A 51 10.57 10.48 -14.58
N SER A 52 11.24 10.96 -15.63
CA SER A 52 10.87 12.22 -16.30
C SER A 52 9.55 12.08 -17.08
N ILE A 53 9.32 10.91 -17.69
CA ILE A 53 8.04 10.59 -18.33
C ILE A 53 6.94 10.47 -17.29
N ILE A 54 7.18 9.76 -16.18
CA ILE A 54 6.18 9.64 -15.12
C ILE A 54 5.79 11.01 -14.56
N LYS A 55 6.77 11.88 -14.31
CA LYS A 55 6.52 13.24 -13.85
C LYS A 55 5.65 14.02 -14.85
N ARG A 56 6.00 13.99 -16.13
CA ARG A 56 5.21 14.63 -17.20
C ARG A 56 3.81 14.06 -17.29
N ASN A 57 3.65 12.74 -17.23
CA ASN A 57 2.35 12.06 -17.29
C ASN A 57 1.46 12.43 -16.08
N LEU A 58 2.05 12.62 -14.89
CA LEU A 58 1.34 13.12 -13.71
C LEU A 58 0.91 14.58 -13.86
N ASP A 59 1.79 15.43 -14.42
CA ASP A 59 1.51 16.85 -14.67
C ASP A 59 0.38 17.03 -15.70
N ASP A 60 0.46 16.30 -16.80
CA ASP A 60 -0.52 16.28 -17.90
C ASP A 60 -1.83 15.55 -17.52
N GLY A 61 -1.85 14.84 -16.38
CA GLY A 61 -3.03 14.11 -15.93
C GLY A 61 -3.37 12.87 -16.78
N ARG A 62 -2.37 12.22 -17.38
CA ARG A 62 -2.58 11.05 -18.27
C ARG A 62 -2.98 9.77 -17.55
N TYR A 63 -2.74 9.69 -16.25
CA TYR A 63 -3.07 8.52 -15.45
C TYR A 63 -4.57 8.46 -15.11
N LYS A 64 -5.23 7.40 -15.60
CA LYS A 64 -6.65 7.13 -15.33
C LYS A 64 -6.86 6.52 -13.94
N SER A 65 -5.88 5.80 -13.43
CA SER A 65 -5.92 5.16 -12.12
C SER A 65 -4.54 5.19 -11.43
N ILE A 66 -4.53 4.95 -10.11
CA ILE A 66 -3.27 4.85 -9.35
C ILE A 66 -2.48 3.61 -9.76
N GLN A 67 -3.18 2.53 -10.10
CA GLN A 67 -2.62 1.29 -10.59
C GLN A 67 -1.83 1.52 -11.89
N GLN A 68 -2.34 2.35 -12.80
CA GLN A 68 -1.61 2.68 -14.04
C GLN A 68 -0.30 3.44 -13.74
N TRP A 69 -0.33 4.37 -12.78
CA TRP A 69 0.88 5.07 -12.34
C TRP A 69 1.87 4.12 -11.66
N GLU A 70 1.38 3.23 -10.80
CA GLU A 70 2.20 2.23 -10.12
C GLU A 70 2.87 1.27 -11.11
N GLN A 71 2.13 0.79 -12.10
CA GLN A 71 2.66 -0.06 -13.17
C GLN A 71 3.77 0.65 -13.96
N ASP A 72 3.59 1.94 -14.28
CA ASP A 72 4.64 2.71 -14.94
C ASP A 72 5.88 2.88 -14.05
N MET A 73 5.73 3.10 -12.75
CA MET A 73 6.85 3.17 -11.81
C MET A 73 7.64 1.86 -11.80
N ARG A 74 6.94 0.72 -11.65
CA ARG A 74 7.56 -0.61 -11.61
C ARG A 74 8.27 -0.95 -12.92
N LEU A 75 7.66 -0.61 -14.05
CA LEU A 75 8.20 -0.87 -15.38
C LEU A 75 9.59 -0.25 -15.59
N ILE A 76 9.91 0.88 -14.95
CA ILE A 76 11.25 1.48 -15.03
C ILE A 76 12.31 0.47 -14.55
N TRP A 77 12.06 -0.15 -13.41
CA TRP A 77 13.02 -1.06 -12.78
C TRP A 77 12.92 -2.47 -13.37
N ASP A 78 11.73 -2.92 -13.77
CA ASP A 78 11.55 -4.19 -14.47
C ASP A 78 12.37 -4.20 -15.78
N ASN A 79 12.26 -3.13 -16.58
CA ASN A 79 13.07 -2.93 -17.78
C ASN A 79 14.58 -2.95 -17.46
N ALA A 80 15.00 -2.30 -16.37
CA ALA A 80 16.41 -2.31 -15.97
C ALA A 80 16.88 -3.72 -15.56
N THR A 81 16.08 -4.46 -14.80
CA THR A 81 16.43 -5.83 -14.38
C THR A 81 16.39 -6.84 -15.51
N LEU A 82 15.67 -6.55 -16.59
CA LEU A 82 15.69 -7.33 -17.82
C LEU A 82 16.97 -7.09 -18.63
N LEU A 83 17.40 -5.83 -18.73
CA LEU A 83 18.60 -5.46 -19.48
C LEU A 83 19.91 -5.81 -18.78
N TYR A 84 19.97 -5.59 -17.47
CA TYR A 84 21.19 -5.75 -16.70
C TYR A 84 21.22 -7.08 -15.97
N ARG A 85 22.37 -7.75 -15.98
CA ARG A 85 22.53 -9.02 -15.26
C ARG A 85 22.52 -8.82 -13.73
N PRO A 86 22.02 -9.80 -12.97
CA PRO A 86 22.20 -9.84 -11.52
C PRO A 86 23.68 -9.68 -11.15
N GLY A 87 23.95 -8.88 -10.11
CA GLY A 87 25.32 -8.57 -9.65
C GLY A 87 25.92 -7.29 -10.24
N THR A 88 25.31 -6.69 -11.26
CA THR A 88 25.71 -5.36 -11.72
C THR A 88 25.18 -4.27 -10.77
N PRO A 89 25.89 -3.11 -10.64
CA PRO A 89 25.42 -2.02 -9.79
C PRO A 89 24.03 -1.50 -10.16
N ILE A 90 23.72 -1.37 -11.45
CA ILE A 90 22.41 -0.86 -11.91
C ILE A 90 21.29 -1.83 -11.55
N TYR A 91 21.52 -3.15 -11.66
CA TYR A 91 20.56 -4.15 -11.21
C TYR A 91 20.27 -4.02 -9.71
N ALA A 92 21.31 -3.87 -8.88
CA ALA A 92 21.14 -3.68 -7.45
C ALA A 92 20.37 -2.38 -7.13
N MET A 93 20.70 -1.28 -7.79
CA MET A 93 19.99 0.00 -7.64
C MET A 93 18.51 -0.10 -8.03
N ALA A 94 18.18 -0.88 -9.07
CA ALA A 94 16.79 -1.14 -9.47
C ALA A 94 16.03 -1.88 -8.36
N LYS A 95 16.64 -2.91 -7.77
CA LYS A 95 16.08 -3.63 -6.62
C LYS A 95 15.88 -2.74 -5.40
N ASP A 96 16.86 -1.91 -5.06
CA ASP A 96 16.75 -0.97 -3.94
C ASP A 96 15.61 0.04 -4.15
N CYS A 97 15.40 0.48 -5.39
CA CYS A 97 14.31 1.38 -5.74
C CYS A 97 12.94 0.71 -5.62
N ILE A 98 12.80 -0.57 -6.04
CA ILE A 98 11.59 -1.37 -5.84
C ILE A 98 11.26 -1.48 -4.35
N ASP A 99 12.23 -1.89 -3.53
CA ASP A 99 12.05 -2.07 -2.09
C ASP A 99 11.69 -0.75 -1.39
N TRP A 100 12.33 0.35 -1.80
CA TRP A 100 12.00 1.68 -1.30
C TRP A 100 10.58 2.09 -1.69
N PHE A 101 10.18 1.82 -2.93
CA PHE A 101 8.87 2.17 -3.47
C PHE A 101 7.75 1.37 -2.79
N ASP A 102 7.95 0.07 -2.58
CA ASP A 102 6.98 -0.79 -1.86
C ASP A 102 6.72 -0.27 -0.44
N LYS A 103 7.77 0.14 0.28
CA LYS A 103 7.63 0.81 1.59
C LYS A 103 6.84 2.11 1.51
N GLN A 104 6.98 2.89 0.43
CA GLN A 104 6.14 4.08 0.27
C GLN A 104 4.67 3.70 0.03
N MET A 105 4.43 2.65 -0.76
CA MET A 105 3.10 2.16 -1.11
C MET A 105 2.34 1.56 0.09
N GLU A 106 3.03 0.94 1.05
CA GLU A 106 2.42 0.50 2.32
C GLU A 106 1.78 1.67 3.10
N SER A 107 2.38 2.85 3.02
CA SER A 107 1.89 4.07 3.67
C SER A 107 1.00 4.94 2.77
N PHE A 108 0.73 4.49 1.53
CA PHE A 108 0.00 5.26 0.55
C PHE A 108 -1.49 5.28 0.87
N SER A 109 -1.96 6.43 1.37
CA SER A 109 -3.40 6.68 1.53
C SER A 109 -4.04 7.07 0.20
N ARG A 110 -5.06 6.34 -0.24
CA ARG A 110 -5.86 6.63 -1.44
C ARG A 110 -6.87 7.75 -1.20
N SER A 111 -7.27 7.98 0.05
CA SER A 111 -8.16 9.09 0.47
C SER A 111 -7.62 9.87 1.67
N LYS A 112 -8.20 11.06 1.92
CA LYS A 112 -7.90 11.85 3.13
C LYS A 112 -8.33 11.13 4.41
N SER A 113 -9.47 10.44 4.37
CA SER A 113 -10.01 9.68 5.51
C SER A 113 -9.12 8.50 5.84
N GLU A 114 -8.61 7.79 4.84
CA GLU A 114 -7.64 6.70 5.03
C GLU A 114 -6.33 7.21 5.65
N ARG A 115 -5.83 8.37 5.19
CA ARG A 115 -4.66 9.01 5.83
C ARG A 115 -4.91 9.30 7.31
N TRP A 116 -6.09 9.84 7.62
CA TRP A 116 -6.47 10.12 8.99
C TRP A 116 -6.52 8.84 9.81
N LEU A 117 -7.15 7.77 9.29
CA LEU A 117 -7.27 6.49 9.97
C LEU A 117 -5.89 5.85 10.26
N VAL A 118 -4.97 5.87 9.28
CA VAL A 118 -3.59 5.41 9.48
C VAL A 118 -2.90 6.20 10.59
N ARG A 119 -3.06 7.53 10.61
CA ARG A 119 -2.44 8.38 11.63
C ARG A 119 -3.07 8.18 13.01
N PHE A 120 -4.38 8.01 13.06
CA PHE A 120 -5.15 7.71 14.28
C PHE A 120 -4.68 6.38 14.88
N ASN A 121 -4.72 5.29 14.11
CA ASN A 121 -4.30 3.97 14.56
C ASN A 121 -2.84 3.95 15.04
N LYS A 122 -1.94 4.64 14.34
CA LYS A 122 -0.54 4.77 14.78
C LYS A 122 -0.40 5.53 16.09
N THR A 123 -1.21 6.56 16.31
CA THR A 123 -1.22 7.33 17.56
C THR A 123 -1.81 6.50 18.69
N HIS A 124 -2.91 5.82 18.42
CA HIS A 124 -3.57 4.91 19.36
C HIS A 124 -2.63 3.78 19.81
N GLN A 125 -1.91 3.13 18.90
CA GLN A 125 -0.92 2.09 19.25
C GLN A 125 0.19 2.63 20.16
N LYS A 126 0.65 3.87 19.94
CA LYS A 126 1.66 4.48 20.82
C LYS A 126 1.11 4.76 22.21
N LEU A 127 -0.12 5.26 22.29
CA LEU A 127 -0.80 5.48 23.56
C LEU A 127 -1.02 4.15 24.30
N GLN A 128 -1.46 3.11 23.60
CA GLN A 128 -1.65 1.78 24.17
C GLN A 128 -0.37 1.26 24.79
N LYS A 129 0.76 1.33 24.06
CA LYS A 129 2.07 0.94 24.62
C LYS A 129 2.45 1.72 25.87
N LEU A 130 2.14 3.02 25.93
CA LEU A 130 2.41 3.84 27.12
C LEU A 130 1.55 3.40 28.31
N VAL A 131 0.27 3.15 28.08
CA VAL A 131 -0.66 2.63 29.09
C VAL A 131 -0.18 1.26 29.59
N ASP A 132 0.18 0.34 28.69
CA ASP A 132 0.66 -0.99 29.03
C ASP A 132 2.00 -0.96 29.79
N SER A 133 2.85 0.02 29.49
CA SER A 133 4.17 0.20 30.12
C SER A 133 4.13 1.00 31.43
N TYR A 134 2.97 1.52 31.82
CA TYR A 134 2.86 2.36 33.01
C TYR A 134 3.13 1.51 34.26
N PRO A 135 4.15 1.84 35.08
CA PRO A 135 4.42 1.12 36.32
C PRO A 135 3.22 1.33 37.25
N GLY A 136 2.49 0.26 37.55
CA GLY A 136 1.34 0.33 38.46
C GLY A 136 1.79 0.82 39.84
N GLU A 137 1.42 2.05 40.17
CA GLU A 137 1.32 2.47 41.56
C GLU A 137 0.31 1.52 42.24
N LYS A 138 0.63 0.98 43.42
CA LYS A 138 -0.25 0.04 44.13
C LYS A 138 -1.59 0.73 44.38
N ARG A 139 -2.55 0.52 43.47
CA ARG A 139 -3.91 1.04 43.57
C ARG A 139 -4.52 0.48 44.84
N SER A 140 -5.01 1.37 45.70
CA SER A 140 -5.80 0.92 46.83
C SER A 140 -7.09 0.30 46.30
N ARG A 141 -7.51 -0.82 46.89
CA ARG A 141 -8.72 -1.60 46.57
C ARG A 141 -10.04 -0.82 46.64
N SER A 142 -9.97 0.46 46.98
CA SER A 142 -11.08 1.42 47.02
C SER A 142 -11.30 2.07 45.65
N THR A 143 -10.23 2.57 45.00
CA THR A 143 -10.32 3.27 43.70
C THR A 143 -10.64 2.34 42.54
N GLU A 144 -10.29 1.06 42.66
CA GLU A 144 -10.58 0.05 41.63
C GLU A 144 -12.08 -0.29 41.55
N ARG A 145 -12.76 -0.33 42.71
CA ARG A 145 -14.21 -0.55 42.79
C ARG A 145 -15.01 0.63 42.22
N GLU A 146 -14.56 1.85 42.46
CA GLU A 146 -15.22 3.05 41.94
C GLU A 146 -15.15 3.14 40.39
N ILE A 147 -14.03 2.70 39.80
CA ILE A 147 -13.85 2.68 38.35
C ILE A 147 -14.65 1.54 37.70
N GLU A 148 -14.68 0.35 38.33
CA GLU A 148 -15.51 -0.78 37.86
C GLU A 148 -17.01 -0.44 37.93
N GLU A 149 -17.46 0.23 38.99
CA GLU A 149 -18.84 0.70 39.13
C GLU A 149 -19.17 1.79 38.09
N SER A 150 -18.24 2.71 37.84
CA SER A 150 -18.40 3.75 36.82
C SER A 150 -18.43 3.19 35.40
N ASN A 151 -17.52 2.26 35.06
CA ASN A 151 -17.50 1.60 33.75
C ASN A 151 -18.75 0.73 33.53
N ALA A 152 -19.21 0.03 34.58
CA ALA A 152 -20.47 -0.71 34.53
C ALA A 152 -21.69 0.21 34.36
N HIS A 153 -21.63 1.46 34.84
CA HIS A 153 -22.68 2.45 34.63
C HIS A 153 -22.72 2.97 33.19
N ILE A 154 -21.56 3.23 32.59
CA ILE A 154 -21.42 3.67 31.19
C ILE A 154 -21.95 2.59 30.23
N ILE A 155 -21.58 1.31 30.46
CA ILE A 155 -22.06 0.17 29.66
C ILE A 155 -23.58 -0.01 29.80
N LYS A 156 -24.16 0.30 30.97
CA LYS A 156 -25.62 0.26 31.18
C LYS A 156 -26.32 1.42 30.46
N GLU A 157 -25.75 2.61 30.46
CA GLU A 157 -26.32 3.77 29.77
C GLU A 157 -26.35 3.58 28.25
N GLU A 158 -25.27 3.09 27.64
CA GLU A 158 -25.24 2.76 26.20
C GLU A 158 -26.31 1.71 25.82
N ASN A 159 -26.51 0.69 26.66
CA ASN A 159 -27.57 -0.32 26.45
C ASN A 159 -28.98 0.26 26.63
N THR A 160 -29.20 1.21 27.54
CA THR A 160 -30.52 1.87 27.71
C THR A 160 -30.86 2.85 26.60
N ILE A 161 -29.86 3.49 25.99
CA ILE A 161 -30.04 4.35 24.81
C ILE A 161 -30.41 3.51 23.58
N SER A 162 -29.82 2.31 23.44
CA SER A 162 -30.21 1.34 22.40
C SER A 162 -31.66 0.82 22.58
N HIS A 163 -32.07 0.50 23.81
CA HIS A 163 -33.41 -0.02 24.13
C HIS A 163 -34.57 1.00 24.11
N SER A 164 -34.29 2.30 23.99
CA SER A 164 -35.33 3.33 23.84
C SER A 164 -35.65 3.66 22.38
N GLN A 165 -34.81 3.26 21.43
CA GLN A 165 -35.07 3.41 19.99
C GLN A 165 -35.88 2.24 19.39
N GLU A 166 -35.88 1.05 20.00
CA GLU A 166 -36.57 -0.15 19.47
C GLU A 166 -38.08 -0.20 19.77
N ARG A 167 -38.59 0.48 20.80
CA ARG A 167 -40.00 0.40 21.23
C ARG A 167 -41.03 1.14 20.37
N LYS A 168 -40.67 1.63 19.18
CA LYS A 168 -41.63 2.27 18.24
C LYS A 168 -41.94 1.47 16.98
N VAL A 169 -41.35 0.28 16.78
CA VAL A 169 -41.60 -0.53 15.58
C VAL A 169 -41.84 -1.99 15.95
N GLU A 170 -42.98 -2.30 16.56
CA GLU A 170 -43.38 -3.70 16.71
C GLU A 170 -44.91 -3.86 16.53
N VAL A 171 -45.35 -3.73 15.28
CA VAL A 171 -46.50 -4.48 14.76
C VAL A 171 -46.14 -5.03 13.38
N LYS A 172 -45.42 -6.16 13.37
CA LYS A 172 -45.65 -7.37 12.54
C LYS A 172 -44.38 -8.23 12.51
N ASN A 173 -44.41 -9.29 13.31
CA ASN A 173 -43.41 -10.35 13.38
C ASN A 173 -43.37 -11.19 12.10
N HIS A 174 -42.17 -11.45 11.57
CA HIS A 174 -41.60 -12.81 11.57
C HIS A 174 -40.07 -12.76 11.35
N GLU A 175 -39.33 -13.09 12.43
CA GLU A 175 -37.99 -13.72 12.56
C GLU A 175 -37.02 -13.68 11.35
N LYS A 176 -35.74 -13.26 11.47
CA LYS A 176 -34.75 -13.57 12.51
C LYS A 176 -33.51 -12.64 12.45
N SER A 177 -33.05 -12.23 13.64
CA SER A 177 -31.67 -11.94 14.07
C SER A 177 -30.84 -10.85 13.35
N PHE A 178 -30.79 -9.66 13.94
CA PHE A 178 -29.79 -8.62 13.70
C PHE A 178 -29.52 -7.89 15.03
N ASN A 179 -28.25 -7.59 15.34
CA ASN A 179 -27.80 -6.27 15.79
C ASN A 179 -26.29 -6.29 16.11
N ASP A 180 -25.52 -5.80 15.15
CA ASP A 180 -24.45 -4.82 15.38
C ASP A 180 -24.56 -3.84 14.20
N VAL A 181 -25.03 -2.61 14.46
CA VAL A 181 -25.20 -1.57 13.43
C VAL A 181 -24.26 -0.39 13.69
N ASN A 182 -23.60 -0.03 12.60
CA ASN A 182 -22.72 1.12 12.38
C ASN A 182 -23.32 2.46 12.79
N LEU A 183 -22.45 3.39 13.18
CA LEU A 183 -22.68 4.83 13.02
C LEU A 183 -21.59 5.38 12.11
N PHE A 184 -21.99 5.64 10.85
CA PHE A 184 -21.51 6.63 9.87
C PHE A 184 -21.61 6.08 8.44
N ASP A 185 -22.82 5.79 8.00
CA ASP A 185 -23.19 5.78 6.59
C ASP A 185 -23.78 7.15 6.23
N ASN A 186 -23.14 7.85 5.30
CA ASN A 186 -23.73 8.74 4.28
C ASN A 186 -22.63 9.61 3.64
N ILE A 187 -21.80 9.02 2.78
CA ILE A 187 -21.34 9.68 1.55
C ILE A 187 -21.30 8.60 0.46
N ASP A 188 -22.24 8.69 -0.47
CA ASP A 188 -22.30 7.92 -1.72
C ASP A 188 -20.98 8.03 -2.51
N ASP A 189 -20.40 6.87 -2.84
CA ASP A 189 -20.22 6.43 -4.24
C ASP A 189 -19.47 5.08 -4.26
N THR A 190 -20.26 4.01 -4.46
CA THR A 190 -19.98 2.63 -4.90
C THR A 190 -18.61 1.96 -4.64
N PRO A 191 -18.59 0.73 -4.08
CA PRO A 191 -17.38 -0.04 -3.81
C PRO A 191 -16.95 -0.90 -5.01
N THR A 192 -15.68 -0.79 -5.42
CA THR A 192 -14.98 -1.97 -5.97
C THR A 192 -14.20 -2.58 -4.81
N THR A 193 -14.70 -3.70 -4.30
CA THR A 193 -14.06 -4.51 -3.28
C THR A 193 -12.72 -5.00 -3.81
N HIS A 194 -11.66 -4.94 -3.00
CA HIS A 194 -10.66 -6.01 -2.87
C HIS A 194 -9.89 -5.79 -1.56
N ASN A 195 -9.97 -6.82 -0.73
CA ASN A 195 -9.36 -6.98 0.58
C ASN A 195 -7.85 -7.28 0.42
N PRO A 196 -6.91 -6.50 0.99
CA PRO A 196 -5.48 -6.80 0.93
C PRO A 196 -5.09 -7.64 2.16
N SER A 197 -5.68 -8.83 2.27
CA SER A 197 -5.27 -9.83 3.25
C SER A 197 -5.15 -11.15 2.52
N HIS A 198 -3.98 -11.41 1.93
CA HIS A 198 -3.40 -12.68 1.47
C HIS A 198 -2.52 -12.46 0.23
N TYR A 199 -1.26 -12.09 0.43
CA TYR A 199 -0.20 -12.47 -0.50
C TYR A 199 0.73 -13.42 0.25
N LYS A 200 0.29 -14.67 0.42
CA LYS A 200 1.20 -15.77 0.70
C LYS A 200 1.85 -16.15 -0.63
N ALA A 201 3.17 -16.28 -0.62
CA ALA A 201 3.98 -16.79 -1.70
C ALA A 201 3.39 -18.08 -2.29
N ILE A 202 3.18 -18.10 -3.60
CA ILE A 202 3.07 -19.33 -4.36
C ILE A 202 4.44 -19.53 -5.01
N ILE A 203 5.32 -20.23 -4.32
CA ILE A 203 6.35 -21.01 -4.98
C ILE A 203 5.69 -22.36 -5.22
N ALA A 204 5.24 -22.60 -6.45
CA ALA A 204 4.83 -23.93 -6.87
C ALA A 204 6.11 -24.72 -7.17
N GLU A 205 6.46 -25.64 -6.29
CA GLU A 205 7.35 -26.74 -6.64
C GLU A 205 6.62 -27.62 -7.67
N ASP A 206 7.22 -27.82 -8.85
CA ASP A 206 6.78 -28.82 -9.82
C ASP A 206 7.21 -30.21 -9.30
N PRO A 207 6.27 -31.15 -9.06
CA PRO A 207 6.59 -32.48 -8.54
C PRO A 207 7.13 -33.45 -9.60
N ARG A 208 7.67 -32.98 -10.73
CA ARG A 208 8.23 -33.84 -11.77
C ARG A 208 9.60 -33.36 -12.20
N GLY A 209 10.62 -33.90 -11.52
CA GLY A 209 12.00 -33.88 -11.98
C GLY A 209 12.12 -34.33 -13.44
N LYS A 210 12.37 -33.36 -14.31
CA LYS A 210 13.07 -33.54 -15.59
C LYS A 210 13.93 -32.31 -15.82
N GLU A 211 15.23 -32.49 -15.60
CA GLU A 211 16.26 -31.64 -16.15
C GLU A 211 15.99 -31.39 -17.64
N LYS A 212 15.80 -30.13 -18.02
CA LYS A 212 16.03 -29.69 -19.39
C LYS A 212 17.16 -28.68 -19.39
N LYS A 213 18.28 -29.22 -19.84
CA LYS A 213 19.55 -28.60 -20.18
C LYS A 213 19.36 -27.26 -20.90
N GLU A 214 20.12 -26.28 -20.43
CA GLU A 214 20.98 -25.41 -21.23
C GLU A 214 20.65 -25.33 -22.73
N GLU A 215 19.98 -24.25 -23.13
CA GLU A 215 20.30 -23.54 -24.37
C GLU A 215 20.51 -22.07 -24.01
N LEU A 216 21.73 -21.81 -23.53
CA LEU A 216 22.37 -20.50 -23.54
C LEU A 216 22.52 -20.09 -25.00
N ILE A 217 21.64 -19.22 -25.49
CA ILE A 217 21.98 -18.40 -26.65
C ILE A 217 22.92 -17.32 -26.11
N GLU A 218 24.22 -17.55 -26.30
CA GLU A 218 25.23 -16.51 -26.21
C GLU A 218 24.83 -15.35 -27.12
N LEU A 219 24.40 -14.24 -26.52
CA LEU A 219 24.48 -12.95 -27.16
C LEU A 219 25.41 -12.08 -26.33
N PHE A 220 26.64 -12.01 -26.85
CA PHE A 220 27.72 -11.05 -26.59
C PHE A 220 28.70 -11.38 -25.44
N PRO A 221 29.82 -12.06 -25.73
CA PRO A 221 30.97 -12.05 -24.84
C PRO A 221 31.78 -10.77 -25.07
N GLY A 222 31.93 -9.97 -24.01
CA GLY A 222 32.89 -8.87 -23.96
C GLY A 222 32.27 -7.50 -23.72
N LEU A 223 31.98 -7.21 -22.45
CA LEU A 223 32.16 -5.93 -21.76
C LEU A 223 31.90 -6.13 -20.26
#